data_AF-A0A1F4C908-F1
#
_entry.id   AF-A0A1F4C908-F1
#
_cell.length_a   1.000
_cell.length_b   1.000
_cell.length_c   1.000
_cell.angle_alpha   90.00
_cell.angle_beta   90.00
_cell.angle_gamma   90.00
#
_symmetry.space_group_name_H-M   'P 1'
#
loop_
_entity.id
_entity.type
_entity.pdbx_description
1 polymer ?
#
loop_
_entity_poly.entity_id
_entity_poly.type
_entity_poly.pdbx_seq_one_letter_code
_entity_poly.pdbx_strand_id
1 'polypeptide(L)'
;MKKPILSAAALSALLATQIAVAAPAAGEKPAGTAQVIVLTQVPCQFVESENGTDRGYRSNKQEDCERINAQSGDARVKSAKAVELKPGRYVFRVTNKSVPYELGFWLRGAGLAGRATLPSVSGGGLTQGVTKDYEIVLKPGEYVYSCPLNTTPDYRLIVKN
;
A
#
# COMPACT_ATOMS: atom_id res chain seq x y z
N MET A 1 -2.85 27.93 86.69
CA MET A 1 -3.28 28.17 85.28
C MET A 1 -3.08 26.88 84.48
N LYS A 2 -4.11 26.50 83.72
CA LYS A 2 -4.13 25.60 82.55
C LYS A 2 -3.73 24.12 82.72
N LYS A 3 -4.75 23.26 82.91
CA LYS A 3 -4.91 22.01 82.12
C LYS A 3 -5.72 22.37 80.84
N PRO A 4 -6.01 21.48 79.85
CA PRO A 4 -5.79 20.02 79.77
C PRO A 4 -5.49 19.47 78.32
N ILE A 5 -5.59 18.13 78.17
CA ILE A 5 -5.91 17.28 76.97
C ILE A 5 -4.90 17.25 75.79
N LEU A 6 -4.66 16.15 75.05
CA LEU A 6 -5.49 15.01 74.62
C LEU A 6 -4.61 13.84 74.11
N SER A 7 -5.05 12.60 74.33
CA SER A 7 -4.50 11.35 73.78
C SER A 7 -4.60 11.25 72.25
N ALA A 8 -3.70 10.48 71.62
CA ALA A 8 -3.94 9.88 70.31
C ALA A 8 -3.33 8.46 70.22
N ALA A 9 -4.21 7.48 70.10
CA ALA A 9 -3.91 6.12 69.68
C ALA A 9 -3.55 6.11 68.18
N ALA A 10 -2.59 5.28 67.78
CA ALA A 10 -2.34 4.97 66.38
C ALA A 10 -2.53 3.46 66.18
N LEU A 11 -3.69 3.10 65.60
CA LEU A 11 -3.97 1.82 64.98
C LEU A 11 -3.12 1.74 63.69
N SER A 12 -2.17 0.81 63.62
CA SER A 12 -1.50 0.48 62.36
C SER A 12 -2.33 -0.51 61.57
N ALA A 13 -2.90 -0.04 60.46
CA ALA A 13 -3.63 -0.85 59.50
C ALA A 13 -2.68 -1.78 58.72
N LEU A 14 -2.97 -3.08 58.72
CA LEU A 14 -2.35 -4.07 57.84
C LEU A 14 -2.85 -3.86 56.41
N LEU A 15 -1.97 -3.41 55.50
CA LEU A 15 -2.23 -3.41 54.06
C LEU A 15 -2.05 -4.84 53.52
N ALA A 16 -3.13 -5.46 53.08
CA ALA A 16 -3.09 -6.68 52.26
C ALA A 16 -2.74 -6.30 50.82
N THR A 17 -1.53 -6.65 50.37
CA THR A 17 -1.11 -6.57 48.96
C THR A 17 -1.86 -7.59 48.12
N GLN A 18 -2.77 -7.15 47.26
CA GLN A 18 -3.36 -7.99 46.21
C GLN A 18 -2.37 -8.14 45.06
N ILE A 19 -1.98 -9.38 44.76
CA ILE A 19 -1.21 -9.73 43.57
C ILE A 19 -2.22 -9.86 42.41
N ALA A 20 -2.27 -8.87 41.53
CA ALA A 20 -3.00 -8.97 40.28
C ALA A 20 -2.23 -9.91 39.33
N VAL A 21 -2.81 -11.08 39.06
CA VAL A 21 -2.29 -12.02 38.05
C VAL A 21 -2.60 -11.44 36.67
N ALA A 22 -1.57 -10.91 36.00
CA ALA A 22 -1.69 -10.47 34.61
C ALA A 22 -1.90 -11.70 33.71
N ALA A 23 -3.09 -11.79 33.10
CA ALA A 23 -3.34 -12.76 32.04
C ALA A 23 -2.49 -12.41 30.81
N PRO A 24 -1.87 -13.39 30.14
CA PRO A 24 -1.17 -13.12 28.89
C PRO A 24 -2.17 -12.68 27.83
N ALA A 25 -1.96 -11.49 27.28
CA ALA A 25 -2.66 -11.03 26.09
C ALA A 25 -2.48 -12.07 24.98
N ALA A 26 -3.59 -12.54 24.42
CA ALA A 26 -3.59 -13.44 23.28
C ALA A 26 -2.76 -12.81 22.15
N GLY A 27 -1.72 -13.52 21.73
CA GLY A 27 -0.76 -13.06 20.74
C GLY A 27 -1.44 -12.70 19.42
N GLU A 28 -1.22 -11.47 18.97
CA GLU A 28 -1.31 -11.15 17.55
C GLU A 28 -0.33 -12.06 16.80
N LYS A 29 -0.85 -12.89 15.90
CA LYS A 29 -0.02 -13.67 14.97
C LYS A 29 0.94 -12.70 14.27
N PRO A 30 2.23 -13.00 14.14
CA PRO A 30 3.12 -12.23 13.28
C PRO A 30 2.49 -12.22 11.89
N ALA A 31 2.15 -11.04 11.38
CA ALA A 31 1.73 -10.90 10.00
C ALA A 31 2.86 -11.49 9.14
N GLY A 32 2.55 -12.54 8.38
CA GLY A 32 3.52 -13.24 7.53
C GLY A 32 4.30 -12.26 6.64
N THR A 33 5.48 -12.69 6.19
CA THR A 33 6.37 -11.90 5.33
C THR A 33 5.58 -11.28 4.18
N ALA A 34 5.73 -9.96 3.98
CA ALA A 34 4.97 -9.24 2.97
C ALA A 34 5.18 -9.88 1.58
N GLN A 35 4.10 -10.12 0.86
CA GLN A 35 4.16 -10.70 -0.48
C GLN A 35 4.63 -9.63 -1.48
N VAL A 36 5.57 -10.00 -2.36
CA VAL A 36 6.15 -9.06 -3.34
C VAL A 36 5.43 -9.19 -4.67
N ILE A 37 4.90 -8.08 -5.18
CA ILE A 37 4.35 -7.94 -6.53
C ILE A 37 5.36 -7.17 -7.38
N VAL A 38 5.85 -7.79 -8.45
CA VAL A 38 6.83 -7.17 -9.35
C VAL A 38 6.11 -6.49 -10.51
N LEU A 39 6.49 -5.24 -10.79
CA LEU A 39 5.97 -4.45 -11.90
C LEU A 39 7.12 -3.76 -12.65
N THR A 40 7.09 -3.85 -13.97
CA THR A 40 8.10 -3.29 -14.87
C THR A 40 7.47 -2.25 -15.78
N GLN A 41 7.97 -1.02 -15.71
CA GLN A 41 7.60 0.07 -16.59
C GLN A 41 8.50 0.12 -17.81
N VAL A 42 7.87 0.06 -18.98
CA VAL A 42 8.43 0.44 -20.29
C VAL A 42 7.59 1.61 -20.81
N PRO A 43 7.94 2.28 -21.93
CA PRO A 43 7.14 3.39 -22.42
C PRO A 43 5.64 3.04 -22.49
N CYS A 44 4.82 3.85 -21.83
CA CYS A 44 3.36 3.84 -21.87
C CYS A 44 2.69 2.61 -21.21
N GLN A 45 3.44 1.75 -20.51
CA GLN A 45 2.95 0.43 -20.08
C GLN A 45 3.59 -0.09 -18.78
N PHE A 46 2.81 -0.84 -18.00
CA PHE A 46 3.31 -1.88 -17.09
C PHE A 46 3.21 -3.27 -17.75
N VAL A 47 4.32 -4.00 -17.86
CA VAL A 47 4.40 -5.24 -18.67
C VAL A 47 3.57 -6.37 -18.07
N GLU A 48 3.72 -6.63 -16.77
CA GLU A 48 3.06 -7.70 -16.04
C GLU A 48 1.53 -7.49 -16.00
N SER A 49 1.11 -6.21 -15.94
CA SER A 49 -0.30 -5.81 -15.99
C SER A 49 -0.99 -6.13 -17.31
N GLU A 50 -0.24 -6.42 -18.36
CA GLU A 50 -0.75 -6.82 -19.67
C GLU A 50 -0.42 -8.26 -20.01
N ASN A 51 -0.58 -9.13 -19.01
CA ASN A 51 -0.35 -10.57 -19.12
C ASN A 51 1.11 -10.88 -19.54
N GLY A 52 2.06 -10.03 -19.17
CA GLY A 52 3.48 -10.18 -19.51
C GLY A 52 3.86 -9.78 -20.94
N THR A 53 2.94 -9.20 -21.72
CA THR A 53 3.21 -8.83 -23.11
C THR A 53 3.78 -7.42 -23.20
N ASP A 54 5.06 -7.28 -23.56
CA ASP A 54 5.63 -5.98 -23.94
C ASP A 54 5.07 -5.53 -25.30
N ARG A 55 4.46 -4.35 -25.35
CA ARG A 55 3.87 -3.79 -26.59
C ARG A 55 4.90 -3.22 -27.55
N GLY A 56 6.16 -3.08 -27.11
CA GLY A 56 7.22 -2.52 -27.93
C GLY A 56 7.04 -1.04 -28.24
N TYR A 57 6.24 -0.31 -27.44
CA TYR A 57 6.10 1.13 -27.58
C TYR A 57 7.45 1.82 -27.43
N ARG A 58 7.70 2.80 -28.28
CA ARG A 58 8.91 3.62 -28.24
C ARG A 58 8.49 5.06 -28.03
N SER A 59 8.89 5.62 -26.90
CA SER A 59 8.67 7.03 -26.59
C SER A 59 9.76 7.51 -25.62
N ASN A 60 10.12 8.78 -25.76
CA ASN A 60 10.94 9.54 -24.81
C ASN A 60 10.18 10.74 -24.22
N LYS A 61 8.87 10.83 -24.44
CA LYS A 61 8.00 11.95 -24.03
C LYS A 61 6.68 11.44 -23.48
N GLN A 62 6.16 12.14 -22.48
CA GLN A 62 4.91 11.79 -21.83
C GLN A 62 3.72 11.88 -22.80
N GLU A 63 3.70 12.89 -23.67
CA GLU A 63 2.59 13.19 -24.59
C GLU A 63 2.36 12.07 -25.61
N ASP A 64 3.43 11.39 -26.04
CA ASP A 64 3.31 10.22 -26.90
C ASP A 64 2.56 9.09 -26.21
N CYS A 65 2.81 8.88 -24.92
CA CYS A 65 2.10 7.88 -24.13
C CYS A 65 0.66 8.29 -23.87
N GLU A 66 0.36 9.58 -23.70
CA GLU A 66 -1.02 10.08 -23.62
C GLU A 66 -1.79 9.74 -24.91
N ARG A 67 -1.20 10.04 -26.06
CA ARG A 67 -1.80 9.73 -27.37
C ARG A 67 -1.99 8.22 -27.58
N ILE A 68 -0.98 7.40 -27.30
CA ILE A 68 -1.04 5.93 -27.45
C ILE A 68 -2.11 5.35 -26.53
N ASN A 69 -2.15 5.82 -25.28
CA ASN A 69 -3.04 5.28 -24.25
C ASN A 69 -4.47 5.79 -24.42
N ALA A 70 -4.68 7.00 -24.96
CA ALA A 70 -6.01 7.46 -25.38
C ALA A 70 -6.61 6.59 -26.51
N GLN A 71 -5.78 6.04 -27.40
CA GLN A 71 -6.24 5.21 -28.52
C GLN A 71 -6.51 3.75 -28.13
N SER A 72 -5.72 3.21 -27.19
CA SER A 72 -5.68 1.75 -26.94
C SER A 72 -5.81 1.34 -25.48
N GLY A 73 -5.68 2.27 -24.53
CA GLY A 73 -5.58 2.00 -23.10
C GLY A 73 -6.78 1.23 -22.56
N ASP A 74 -8.00 1.69 -22.86
CA ASP A 74 -9.23 1.06 -22.41
C ASP A 74 -9.39 -0.37 -22.94
N ALA A 75 -9.06 -0.59 -24.22
CA ALA A 75 -9.11 -1.92 -24.82
C ALA A 75 -8.09 -2.86 -24.15
N ARG A 76 -6.88 -2.36 -23.87
CA ARG A 76 -5.85 -3.13 -23.17
C ARG A 76 -6.26 -3.47 -21.75
N VAL A 77 -6.80 -2.53 -20.97
CA VAL A 77 -7.30 -2.79 -19.61
C VAL A 77 -8.43 -3.82 -19.60
N LYS A 78 -9.34 -3.78 -20.59
CA LYS A 78 -10.42 -4.78 -20.72
C LYS A 78 -9.88 -6.19 -21.00
N SER A 79 -8.78 -6.30 -21.74
CA SER A 79 -8.12 -7.58 -22.05
C SER A 79 -7.14 -8.06 -20.97
N ALA A 80 -6.70 -7.17 -20.09
CA ALA A 80 -5.78 -7.45 -19.01
C ALA A 80 -6.47 -8.23 -17.89
N LYS A 81 -5.79 -9.25 -17.36
CA LYS A 81 -6.25 -9.93 -16.16
C LYS A 81 -6.06 -9.01 -14.96
N ALA A 82 -7.11 -8.87 -14.14
CA ALA A 82 -6.98 -8.18 -12.86
C ALA A 82 -6.02 -8.94 -11.95
N VAL A 83 -5.21 -8.21 -11.18
CA VAL A 83 -4.41 -8.80 -10.12
C VAL A 83 -5.35 -9.14 -8.97
N GLU A 84 -5.50 -10.42 -8.63
CA GLU A 84 -6.36 -10.87 -7.53
C GLU A 84 -5.52 -11.26 -6.31
N LEU A 85 -5.78 -10.61 -5.19
CA LEU A 85 -5.02 -10.78 -3.94
C LEU A 85 -5.95 -11.04 -2.75
N LYS A 86 -5.40 -11.65 -1.71
CA LYS A 86 -6.03 -11.69 -0.38
C LYS A 86 -5.70 -10.42 0.41
N PRO A 87 -6.52 -10.01 1.40
CA PRO A 87 -6.12 -8.94 2.32
C PRO A 87 -4.80 -9.26 3.01
N GLY A 88 -3.95 -8.25 3.22
CA GLY A 88 -2.64 -8.46 3.87
C GLY A 88 -1.58 -7.43 3.50
N ARG A 89 -0.34 -7.70 3.93
CA ARG A 89 0.83 -6.86 3.66
C ARG A 89 1.45 -7.22 2.31
N TYR A 90 1.70 -6.20 1.49
CA TYR A 90 2.32 -6.34 0.17
C TYR A 90 3.42 -5.31 -0.04
N VAL A 91 4.38 -5.69 -0.87
CA VAL A 91 5.40 -4.79 -1.43
C VAL A 91 5.23 -4.78 -2.94
N PHE A 92 4.94 -3.62 -3.53
CA PHE A 92 5.01 -3.44 -4.96
C PHE A 92 6.44 -3.05 -5.31
N ARG A 93 7.19 -3.96 -5.93
CA ARG A 93 8.54 -3.72 -6.42
C ARG A 93 8.46 -3.25 -7.87
N VAL A 94 8.64 -1.95 -8.07
CA VAL A 94 8.40 -1.29 -9.35
C VAL A 94 9.73 -0.86 -9.96
N THR A 95 9.94 -1.19 -11.24
CA THR A 95 11.16 -0.83 -11.98
C THR A 95 10.82 0.08 -13.16
N ASN A 96 11.54 1.19 -13.34
CA ASN A 96 11.59 1.87 -14.64
C ASN A 96 12.69 1.22 -15.48
N LYS A 97 12.32 0.41 -16.48
CA LYS A 97 13.30 -0.34 -17.27
C LYS A 97 14.01 0.52 -18.31
N SER A 98 13.29 1.42 -18.97
CA SER A 98 13.80 2.06 -20.21
C SER A 98 13.23 3.44 -20.53
N VAL A 99 12.38 4.01 -19.68
CA VAL A 99 11.82 5.35 -19.93
C VAL A 99 12.84 6.40 -19.48
N PRO A 100 13.24 7.33 -20.37
CA PRO A 100 14.40 8.21 -20.13
C PRO A 100 14.11 9.42 -19.23
N TYR A 101 12.93 9.46 -18.62
CA TYR A 101 12.50 10.50 -17.68
C TYR A 101 12.03 9.86 -16.37
N GLU A 102 11.92 10.67 -15.32
CA GLU A 102 11.51 10.19 -14.00
C GLU A 102 10.06 9.70 -14.02
N LEU A 103 9.85 8.50 -13.48
CA LEU A 103 8.55 7.88 -13.31
C LEU A 103 8.13 7.81 -11.84
N GLY A 104 6.87 7.45 -11.64
CA GLY A 104 6.33 7.10 -10.33
C GLY A 104 5.51 5.83 -10.35
N PHE A 105 4.81 5.61 -9.26
CA PHE A 105 3.81 4.57 -9.08
C PHE A 105 2.73 5.11 -8.17
N TRP A 106 1.47 4.77 -8.44
CA TRP A 106 0.36 5.10 -7.57
C TRP A 106 -0.68 4.00 -7.58
N LEU A 107 -0.85 3.34 -6.44
CA LEU A 107 -1.94 2.41 -6.15
C LEU A 107 -2.96 3.09 -5.23
N ARG A 108 -4.24 2.96 -5.58
CA ARG A 108 -5.36 3.64 -4.91
C ARG A 108 -6.65 2.85 -5.04
N GLY A 109 -7.61 3.12 -4.16
CA GLY A 109 -8.97 2.60 -4.33
C GLY A 109 -9.60 3.07 -5.65
N ALA A 110 -10.43 2.21 -6.24
CA ALA A 110 -11.17 2.51 -7.46
C ALA A 110 -12.34 3.48 -7.20
N GLY A 111 -12.57 4.42 -8.12
CA GLY A 111 -13.62 5.44 -7.99
C GLY A 111 -13.42 6.41 -6.82
N LEU A 112 -14.36 7.36 -6.66
CA LEU A 112 -14.26 8.38 -5.60
C LEU A 112 -14.40 7.76 -4.20
N ALA A 113 -15.34 6.84 -4.01
CA ALA A 113 -15.57 6.18 -2.73
C ALA A 113 -14.35 5.33 -2.31
N GLY A 114 -13.75 4.57 -3.24
CA GLY A 114 -12.56 3.79 -2.96
C GLY A 114 -11.37 4.68 -2.59
N ARG A 115 -11.14 5.78 -3.32
CA ARG A 115 -10.08 6.75 -2.97
C ARG A 115 -10.24 7.35 -1.57
N ALA A 116 -11.47 7.51 -1.09
CA ALA A 116 -11.75 8.07 0.22
C ALA A 116 -11.63 7.05 1.37
N THR A 117 -11.75 5.74 1.10
CA THR A 117 -11.94 4.72 2.13
C THR A 117 -10.89 3.60 2.13
N LEU A 118 -10.23 3.37 1.00
CA LEU A 118 -9.23 2.33 0.83
C LEU A 118 -7.81 2.90 0.94
N PRO A 119 -6.84 2.07 1.40
CA PRO A 119 -5.45 2.48 1.49
C PRO A 119 -4.87 2.85 0.11
N SER A 120 -3.91 3.77 0.12
CA SER A 120 -3.23 4.28 -1.07
C SER A 120 -1.73 4.35 -0.79
N VAL A 121 -0.91 4.10 -1.82
CA VAL A 121 0.54 4.31 -1.77
C VAL A 121 1.00 4.91 -3.09
N SER A 122 1.86 5.92 -3.01
CA SER A 122 2.43 6.59 -4.19
C SER A 122 3.86 7.04 -3.94
N GLY A 123 4.59 7.26 -5.02
CA GLY A 123 5.89 7.93 -4.96
C GLY A 123 6.61 7.95 -6.31
N GLY A 124 7.52 8.90 -6.46
CA GLY A 124 8.33 9.13 -7.65
C GLY A 124 9.78 8.64 -7.53
N GLY A 125 10.66 9.25 -8.31
CA GLY A 125 12.09 8.97 -8.35
C GLY A 125 12.46 7.62 -8.97
N LEU A 126 11.60 7.07 -9.83
CA LEU A 126 11.95 5.92 -10.68
C LEU A 126 12.59 6.45 -11.98
N THR A 127 13.86 6.88 -11.89
CA THR A 127 14.66 7.20 -13.08
C THR A 127 15.02 5.93 -13.85
N GLN A 128 15.52 6.07 -15.08
CA GLN A 128 15.82 4.93 -15.95
C GLN A 128 16.75 3.91 -15.25
N GLY A 129 16.32 2.64 -15.22
CA GLY A 129 17.02 1.53 -14.58
C GLY A 129 16.75 1.38 -13.07
N VAL A 130 16.04 2.32 -12.43
CA VAL A 130 15.81 2.28 -10.98
C VAL A 130 14.62 1.40 -10.63
N THR A 131 14.80 0.64 -9.54
CA THR A 131 13.76 -0.13 -8.86
C THR A 131 13.48 0.47 -7.48
N LYS A 132 12.21 0.56 -7.09
CA LYS A 132 11.77 0.95 -5.74
C LYS A 132 10.66 0.05 -5.22
N ASP A 133 10.59 -0.05 -3.90
CA ASP A 133 9.58 -0.81 -3.18
C ASP A 133 8.53 0.13 -2.57
N TYR A 134 7.26 -0.23 -2.74
CA TYR A 134 6.10 0.50 -2.23
C TYR A 134 5.28 -0.43 -1.33
N GLU A 135 5.41 -0.25 -0.02
CA GLU A 135 4.71 -1.08 0.96
C GLU A 135 3.27 -0.61 1.18
N ILE A 136 2.34 -1.55 1.29
CA ILE A 136 0.94 -1.28 1.59
C ILE A 136 0.28 -2.45 2.32
N VAL A 137 -0.68 -2.14 3.20
CA VAL A 137 -1.58 -3.13 3.79
C VAL A 137 -2.92 -3.05 3.07
N LEU A 138 -3.24 -4.07 2.28
CA LEU A 138 -4.45 -4.12 1.47
C LEU A 138 -5.66 -4.62 2.28
N LYS A 139 -6.78 -3.92 2.14
CA LYS A 139 -8.11 -4.30 2.64
C LYS A 139 -8.98 -4.83 1.50
N PRO A 140 -10.01 -5.66 1.76
CA PRO A 140 -10.97 -6.05 0.74
C PRO A 140 -11.52 -4.84 -0.03
N GLY A 141 -11.59 -4.94 -1.35
CA GLY A 141 -12.04 -3.84 -2.20
C GLY A 141 -11.41 -3.85 -3.59
N GLU A 142 -11.87 -2.92 -4.42
CA GLU A 142 -11.34 -2.70 -5.76
C GLU A 142 -10.34 -1.54 -5.76
N TYR A 143 -9.21 -1.76 -6.41
CA TYR A 143 -8.12 -0.83 -6.54
C TYR A 143 -7.74 -0.66 -8.01
N VAL A 144 -7.10 0.46 -8.29
CA VAL A 144 -6.37 0.68 -9.54
C VAL A 144 -4.95 1.14 -9.25
N TYR A 145 -4.04 0.79 -10.15
CA TYR A 145 -2.69 1.31 -10.12
C TYR A 145 -2.26 1.79 -11.51
N SER A 146 -1.43 2.83 -11.51
CA SER A 146 -0.88 3.42 -12.72
C SER A 146 0.38 4.25 -12.40
N CYS A 147 1.02 4.75 -13.45
CA CYS A 147 2.06 5.76 -13.36
C CYS A 147 1.58 6.99 -14.15
N PRO A 148 1.17 8.07 -13.46
CA PRO A 148 0.73 9.30 -14.13
C PRO A 148 1.79 9.90 -15.07
N LEU A 149 3.08 9.75 -14.74
CA LEU A 149 4.18 10.30 -15.55
C LEU A 149 4.49 9.46 -16.80
N ASN A 150 4.27 8.14 -16.74
CA ASN A 150 4.32 7.26 -17.91
C ASN A 150 2.94 7.13 -18.61
N THR A 151 1.96 7.88 -18.08
CA THR A 151 0.55 7.96 -18.48
C THR A 151 -0.11 6.61 -18.72
N THR A 152 0.34 5.57 -17.99
CA THR A 152 -0.19 4.22 -18.16
C THR A 152 -1.68 4.16 -17.85
N PRO A 153 -2.43 3.22 -18.43
CA PRO A 153 -3.81 2.96 -18.02
C PRO A 153 -3.93 2.64 -16.53
N ASP A 154 -5.14 2.80 -15.99
CA ASP A 154 -5.49 2.37 -14.64
C ASP A 154 -5.75 0.86 -14.64
N TYR A 155 -4.72 0.08 -14.31
CA TYR A 155 -4.79 -1.38 -14.24
C TYR A 155 -5.50 -1.83 -12.97
N ARG A 156 -6.27 -2.93 -13.07
CA ARG A 156 -7.17 -3.39 -12.00
C ARG A 156 -6.47 -4.31 -11.00
N LEU A 157 -6.76 -4.08 -9.73
CA LEU A 157 -6.40 -4.97 -8.63
C LEU A 157 -7.63 -5.19 -7.75
N ILE A 158 -7.92 -6.45 -7.43
CA ILE A 158 -9.08 -6.86 -6.63
C ILE A 158 -8.57 -7.58 -5.39
N VAL A 159 -9.01 -7.12 -4.22
CA VAL A 159 -8.70 -7.76 -2.95
C VAL A 159 -9.95 -8.43 -2.41
N LYS A 160 -9.92 -9.76 -2.28
CA LYS A 160 -11.03 -10.59 -1.81
C LYS A 160 -10.53 -11.73 -0.92
N ASN A 161 -11.38 -12.22 -0.03
CA ASN A 161 -11.06 -13.35 0.87
C ASN A 161 -11.07 -14.70 0.15
#